data_AF-A0A0F9RBQ7-F1
#
_entry.id   AF-A0A0F9RBQ7-F1
#
_cell.length_a   1.000
_cell.length_b   1.000
_cell.length_c   1.000
_cell.angle_alpha   90.00
_cell.angle_beta   90.00
_cell.angle_gamma   90.00
#
_symmetry.space_group_name_H-M   'P 1'
#
loop_
_entity.id
_entity.type
_entity.pdbx_description
1 polymer ?
#
loop_
_entity_poly.entity_id
_entity_poly.type
_entity_poly.pdbx_seq_one_letter_code
_entity_poly.pdbx_strand_id
1 'polypeptide(L)'
;MEASPHTYEEEKRMLAKKILKLELREIGGREILDLRVYVQNGNGEYIATKKGFSLSPLRKEELIECLRELGEVSLSIELGML
;
A
#
# COMPACT_ATOMS: atom_id res chain seq x y z
N MET A 1 26.16 29.26 -1.21
CA MET A 1 26.47 27.86 -0.89
C MET A 1 25.46 27.01 -1.61
N GLU A 2 25.86 26.37 -2.72
CA GLU A 2 25.01 25.41 -3.42
C GLU A 2 24.96 24.11 -2.61
N ALA A 3 23.76 23.58 -2.37
CA ALA A 3 23.60 22.29 -1.71
C ALA A 3 24.24 21.20 -2.58
N SER A 4 25.01 20.31 -1.95
CA SER A 4 25.65 19.17 -2.61
C SER A 4 24.59 18.19 -3.15
N PRO A 5 24.78 17.56 -4.33
CA PRO A 5 23.85 16.57 -4.86
C PRO A 5 23.58 15.41 -3.90
N HIS A 6 24.53 15.10 -3.03
CA HIS A 6 24.42 14.03 -2.04
C HIS A 6 23.43 14.34 -0.92
N THR A 7 23.29 15.61 -0.50
CA THR A 7 22.35 15.99 0.55
C THR A 7 20.88 15.87 0.14
N TYR A 8 20.56 16.00 -1.16
CA TYR A 8 19.20 15.86 -1.68
C TYR A 8 18.68 14.41 -1.69
N GLU A 9 19.54 13.46 -2.04
CA GLU A 9 19.20 12.02 -2.01
C GLU A 9 19.19 11.45 -0.57
N GLU A 10 19.95 12.04 0.34
CA GLU A 10 19.95 11.68 1.77
C GLU A 10 18.75 12.27 2.52
N GLU A 11 18.26 13.45 2.15
CA GLU A 11 16.96 13.96 2.63
C GLU A 11 15.77 13.18 2.04
N LYS A 12 15.86 12.64 0.81
CA LYS A 12 14.91 11.63 0.29
C LYS A 12 14.90 10.32 1.11
N ARG A 13 15.98 10.07 1.85
CA ARG A 13 16.10 9.00 2.83
C ARG A 13 15.47 9.35 4.19
N MET A 14 14.77 10.49 4.29
CA MET A 14 13.66 10.66 5.24
C MET A 14 12.85 9.36 5.19
N LEU A 15 12.56 8.77 6.35
CA LEU A 15 11.70 7.60 6.45
C LEU A 15 10.31 7.97 5.91
N ALA A 16 10.12 7.93 4.59
CA ALA A 16 8.81 8.06 3.99
C ALA A 16 7.96 6.98 4.64
N LYS A 17 6.98 7.39 5.45
CA LYS A 17 6.10 6.46 6.13
C LYS A 17 5.44 5.62 5.05
N LYS A 18 5.66 4.31 5.13
CA LYS A 18 5.09 3.33 4.22
C LYS A 18 3.94 2.66 4.91
N ILE A 19 2.81 2.60 4.22
CA ILE A 19 1.68 1.80 4.64
C ILE A 19 1.37 0.79 3.54
N LEU A 20 0.91 -0.38 3.96
CA LEU A 20 0.26 -1.32 3.06
C LEU A 20 -1.25 -1.09 3.21
N LYS A 21 -1.92 -0.72 2.12
CA LYS A 21 -3.36 -0.45 2.11
C LYS A 21 -4.06 -1.53 1.28
N LEU A 22 -5.16 -2.06 1.82
CA LEU A 22 -6.08 -2.96 1.13
C LEU A 22 -7.38 -2.21 0.86
N GLU A 23 -7.82 -2.17 -0.40
CA GLU A 23 -9.02 -1.43 -0.81
C GLU A 23 -9.85 -2.23 -1.81
N LEU A 24 -11.17 -2.15 -1.70
CA LEU A 24 -12.08 -2.53 -2.77
C LEU A 24 -12.21 -1.34 -3.73
N ARG A 25 -11.96 -1.55 -5.03
CA ARG A 25 -12.02 -0.49 -6.05
C ARG A 25 -12.78 -0.97 -7.27
N GLU A 26 -13.45 -0.06 -7.96
CA GLU A 26 -14.01 -0.31 -9.28
C GLU A 26 -13.07 0.22 -10.37
N ILE A 27 -12.66 -0.65 -11.30
CA ILE A 27 -11.89 -0.28 -12.48
C ILE A 27 -12.55 -0.88 -13.71
N GLY A 28 -13.04 -0.02 -14.61
CA GLY A 28 -13.68 -0.45 -15.86
C GLY A 28 -14.93 -1.31 -15.63
N GLY A 29 -15.75 -0.96 -14.64
CA GLY A 29 -16.98 -1.69 -14.29
C GLY A 29 -16.73 -3.04 -13.60
N ARG A 30 -15.52 -3.29 -13.12
CA ARG A 30 -15.17 -4.50 -12.37
C ARG A 30 -14.62 -4.13 -11.00
N GLU A 31 -15.14 -4.79 -9.98
CA GLU A 31 -14.58 -4.71 -8.64
C GLU A 31 -13.27 -5.48 -8.56
N ILE A 32 -12.30 -4.88 -7.88
CA ILE A 32 -10.99 -5.47 -7.58
C ILE A 32 -10.66 -5.21 -6.11
N LEU A 33 -9.96 -6.15 -5.49
CA LEU A 33 -9.31 -5.96 -4.21
C LEU A 33 -7.83 -5.61 -4.47
N ASP A 34 -7.45 -4.35 -4.23
CA ASP A 34 -6.08 -3.84 -4.47
C ASP A 34 -5.30 -3.78 -3.14
N LEU A 35 -4.19 -4.52 -3.08
CA LEU A 35 -3.23 -4.46 -1.97
C LEU A 35 -1.97 -3.75 -2.45
N ARG A 36 -1.69 -2.56 -1.91
CA ARG A 36 -0.65 -1.68 -2.47
C ARG A 36 0.11 -0.92 -1.39
N VAL A 37 1.39 -0.71 -1.63
CA VAL A 37 2.24 0.14 -0.80
C VAL A 37 1.99 1.59 -1.17
N TYR A 38 1.71 2.41 -0.16
CA TYR A 38 1.62 3.85 -0.27
C TYR A 38 2.80 4.50 0.46
N VAL A 39 3.26 5.65 -0.05
CA VAL A 39 4.31 6.47 0.56
C VAL A 39 3.77 7.85 0.88
N GLN A 40 4.11 8.38 2.06
CA GLN A 40 3.76 9.75 2.40
C GLN A 40 4.60 10.74 1.57
N ASN A 41 3.94 11.68 0.90
CA ASN A 41 4.60 12.78 0.17
C ASN A 41 4.98 13.92 1.13
N GLY A 42 5.64 14.97 0.60
CA GLY A 42 6.04 16.14 1.39
C GLY A 42 4.88 16.97 1.97
N ASN A 43 3.65 16.75 1.49
CA ASN A 43 2.43 17.40 1.98
C ASN A 43 1.71 16.58 3.07
N GLY A 44 2.25 15.40 3.43
CA GLY A 44 1.63 14.50 4.39
C GLY A 44 0.59 13.54 3.82
N GLU A 45 0.35 13.55 2.50
CA GLU A 45 -0.62 12.69 1.83
C GLU A 45 0.02 11.34 1.44
N TYR A 46 -0.74 10.26 1.51
CA TYR A 46 -0.28 8.94 1.08
C TYR A 46 -0.57 8.72 -0.41
N ILE A 47 0.50 8.52 -1.20
CA ILE A 47 0.42 8.27 -2.64
C ILE A 47 0.71 6.79 -2.94
N ALA A 48 -0.13 6.18 -3.77
CA ALA A 48 0.02 4.81 -4.25
C ALA A 48 1.33 4.62 -5.02
N THR A 49 2.06 3.55 -4.72
CA THR A 49 3.26 3.15 -5.51
C THR A 49 2.93 2.06 -6.54
N LYS A 50 3.87 1.77 -7.42
CA LYS A 50 3.77 0.62 -8.33
C LYS A 50 3.89 -0.74 -7.60
N LYS A 51 4.30 -0.76 -6.33
CA LYS A 51 4.45 -1.99 -5.54
C LYS A 51 3.10 -2.39 -4.94
N GLY A 52 2.50 -3.43 -5.50
CA GLY A 52 1.21 -3.95 -5.08
C GLY A 52 0.66 -4.90 -6.12
N PHE A 53 -0.47 -5.50 -5.83
CA PHE A 53 -1.20 -6.34 -6.76
C PHE A 53 -2.70 -6.17 -6.52
N SER A 54 -3.46 -6.43 -7.59
CA SER A 54 -4.92 -6.47 -7.52
C SER A 54 -5.37 -7.91 -7.76
N LEU A 55 -6.36 -8.36 -7.01
CA LEU A 55 -7.02 -9.64 -7.23
C LEU A 55 -8.53 -9.45 -7.39
N SER A 56 -9.19 -10.46 -7.93
CA SER A 56 -10.65 -10.53 -7.93
C SER A 56 -11.16 -10.63 -6.48
N PRO A 57 -12.21 -9.90 -6.07
CA PRO A 57 -12.82 -10.05 -4.75
C PRO A 57 -13.32 -11.46 -4.45
N LEU A 58 -13.57 -12.27 -5.48
CA LEU A 58 -13.94 -13.68 -5.35
C LEU A 58 -12.80 -14.56 -4.79
N ARG A 59 -11.56 -14.06 -4.77
CA ARG A 59 -10.38 -14.77 -4.25
C ARG A 59 -9.94 -14.26 -2.88
N LYS A 60 -10.79 -13.50 -2.17
CA LYS A 60 -10.44 -12.93 -0.86
C LYS A 60 -10.22 -14.01 0.20
N GLU A 61 -10.98 -15.11 0.13
CA GLU A 61 -10.82 -16.25 1.03
C GLU A 61 -9.43 -16.89 0.88
N GLU A 62 -8.98 -17.14 -0.36
CA GLU A 62 -7.61 -17.65 -0.64
C GLU A 62 -6.54 -16.72 -0.05
N LEU A 63 -6.71 -15.40 -0.19
CA LEU A 63 -5.78 -14.42 0.37
C LEU A 63 -5.73 -14.51 1.90
N ILE A 64 -6.89 -14.60 2.56
CA ILE A 64 -6.97 -14.72 4.03
C ILE A 64 -6.30 -16.03 4.50
N GLU A 65 -6.53 -17.14 3.80
CA GLU A 65 -5.90 -18.43 4.11
C GLU A 65 -4.39 -18.36 3.99
N CYS A 66 -3.87 -17.85 2.86
CA CYS A 66 -2.43 -17.67 2.67
C CYS A 66 -1.81 -16.78 3.77
N LEU A 67 -2.48 -15.70 4.16
CA LEU A 67 -1.98 -14.82 5.23
C LEU A 67 -1.99 -15.51 6.61
N ARG A 68 -2.97 -16.38 6.88
CA ARG A 68 -3.03 -17.17 8.13
C ARG A 68 -1.95 -18.25 8.18
N GLU A 69 -1.69 -18.93 7.06
CA GLU A 69 -0.67 -19.98 6.96
C GLU A 69 0.75 -19.44 7.14
N LEU A 70 0.99 -18.19 6.75
CA LEU A 70 2.31 -17.55 6.87
C LEU A 70 2.75 -17.26 8.32
N GLY A 71 1.85 -17.39 9.30
CA GLY A 71 2.17 -17.33 10.74
C GLY A 71 2.45 -15.91 11.26
N GLU A 72 1.81 -15.57 12.40
CA GLU A 72 1.95 -14.32 13.18
C GLU A 72 2.29 -13.03 12.40
N VAL A 73 1.38 -12.60 11.53
CA VAL A 73 1.26 -11.17 11.21
C VAL A 73 -0.18 -10.78 11.48
N SER A 74 -0.40 -10.08 12.60
CA SER A 74 -1.70 -9.47 12.89
C SER A 74 -1.97 -8.34 11.90
N LEU A 75 -2.80 -8.62 10.90
CA LEU A 75 -3.33 -7.62 9.97
C LEU A 75 -4.78 -7.35 10.35
N SER A 76 -5.02 -6.24 11.07
CA SER A 76 -6.35 -5.69 11.24
C SER A 76 -6.74 -4.96 9.95
N ILE A 77 -7.66 -5.53 9.19
CA ILE A 77 -8.26 -4.90 8.00
C ILE A 77 -9.63 -4.37 8.41
N GLU A 78 -9.75 -3.05 8.55
CA GLU A 78 -11.05 -2.38 8.59
C GLU A 78 -11.55 -2.20 7.16
N LEU A 79 -12.55 -3.00 6.76
CA LEU A 79 -13.27 -2.76 5.52
C LEU A 79 -14.18 -1.55 5.74
N GLY A 80 -13.74 -0.39 5.28
CA GLY A 80 -14.60 0.79 5.20
C GLY A 80 -15.75 0.51 4.23
N MET A 81 -16.96 0.39 4.76
CA MET A 81 -18.18 0.38 3.95
C MET A 81 -18.40 1.80 3.42
N LEU A 82 -18.55 1.93 2.10
CA LEU A 82 -19.10 3.13 1.46
C LEU A 82 -20.61 3.19 1.66
#